data_AF-A0A357CX36-F1
#
_entry.id   AF-A0A357CX36-F1
#
_cell.length_a   1.000
_cell.length_b   1.000
_cell.length_c   1.000
_cell.angle_alpha   90.00
_cell.angle_beta   90.00
_cell.angle_gamma   90.00
#
_symmetry.space_group_name_H-M   'P 1'
#
loop_
_entity.id
_entity.type
_entity.pdbx_description
1 polymer ?
#
loop_
_entity_poly.entity_id
_entity_poly.type
_entity_poly.pdbx_seq_one_letter_code
_entity_poly.pdbx_strand_id
1 'polypeptide(L)'
;NGLKEIDFELEGVRVSGYVSAPANARGSRALQNFFVNGRFVRSKTVMAALEEAYKAYIPHGKYPAGIININLNAKNIDVNVHPAKLEIKFADERK
;
A
#
# COMPACT_ATOMS: atom_id res chain seq x y z
N ASN A 1 4.11 3.93 21.19
CA ASN A 1 4.25 2.78 20.25
C ASN A 1 3.04 2.68 19.34
N GLY A 2 3.00 3.47 18.25
CA GLY A 2 1.82 3.59 17.39
C GLY A 2 1.95 2.94 16.01
N LEU A 3 3.15 2.99 15.45
CA LEU A 3 3.51 2.51 14.12
C LEU A 3 4.59 1.43 14.24
N LYS A 4 4.54 0.46 13.34
CA LYS A 4 5.52 -0.60 13.14
C LYS A 4 6.18 -0.39 11.79
N GLU A 5 7.50 -0.45 11.78
CA GLU A 5 8.27 -0.45 10.54
C GLU A 5 8.02 -1.76 9.77
N ILE A 6 7.97 -1.65 8.45
CA ILE A 6 8.00 -2.76 7.51
C ILE A 6 9.13 -2.52 6.51
N ASP A 7 9.84 -3.59 6.17
CA ASP A 7 10.80 -3.62 5.08
C ASP A 7 10.87 -5.05 4.57
N PHE A 8 10.49 -5.25 3.32
CA PHE A 8 10.41 -6.55 2.68
C PHE A 8 10.75 -6.43 1.21
N GLU A 9 11.48 -7.41 0.66
CA GLU A 9 11.83 -7.45 -0.75
C GLU A 9 11.55 -8.84 -1.32
N LEU A 10 10.88 -8.88 -2.47
CA LEU A 10 10.56 -10.10 -3.21
C LEU A 10 10.59 -9.80 -4.71
N GLU A 11 11.31 -10.63 -5.47
CA GLU A 11 11.36 -10.57 -6.95
C GLU A 11 11.66 -9.17 -7.52
N GLY A 12 12.53 -8.40 -6.84
CA GLY A 12 12.90 -7.05 -7.25
C GLY A 12 11.84 -5.98 -6.95
N VAL A 13 10.84 -6.31 -6.13
CA VAL A 13 9.88 -5.39 -5.53
C VAL A 13 10.20 -5.25 -4.05
N ARG A 14 10.54 -4.04 -3.62
CA ARG A 14 10.74 -3.69 -2.21
C ARG A 14 9.55 -2.90 -1.68
N VAL A 15 8.98 -3.36 -0.57
CA VAL A 15 7.90 -2.69 0.16
C VAL A 15 8.43 -2.26 1.52
N SER A 16 8.44 -0.96 1.79
CA SER A 16 8.95 -0.41 3.04
C SER A 16 8.08 0.71 3.60
N GLY A 17 8.26 1.04 4.88
CA GLY A 17 7.59 2.17 5.52
C GLY A 17 7.02 1.80 6.88
N TYR A 18 5.84 2.35 7.21
CA TYR A 18 5.28 2.25 8.54
C TYR A 18 3.78 1.95 8.49
N VAL A 19 3.32 1.06 9.36
CA VAL A 19 1.90 0.69 9.50
C VAL A 19 1.45 0.74 10.95
N SER A 20 0.19 1.08 11.21
CA SER A 20 -0.36 1.09 12.56
C SER A 20 -0.46 -0.31 13.14
N ALA A 21 -0.23 -0.45 14.45
CA ALA A 21 -0.67 -1.67 15.15
C ALA A 21 -2.20 -1.86 15.00
N PRO A 22 -2.72 -3.10 14.97
CA PRO A 22 -4.16 -3.34 14.84
C PRO A 22 -5.02 -2.60 15.87
N ALA A 23 -4.52 -2.46 17.11
CA ALA A 23 -5.17 -1.69 18.18
C ALA A 23 -5.38 -0.19 17.85
N ASN A 24 -4.64 0.35 16.88
CA ASN A 24 -4.70 1.74 16.45
C ASN A 24 -5.47 1.95 15.14
N ALA A 25 -6.28 0.97 14.73
CA ALA A 25 -7.10 1.08 13.52
C ALA A 25 -8.09 2.25 13.60
N ARG A 26 -8.35 2.88 12.46
CA ARG A 26 -9.10 4.14 12.33
C ARG A 26 -10.46 3.91 11.68
N GLY A 27 -11.41 4.83 11.88
CA GLY A 27 -12.72 4.79 11.20
C GLY A 27 -12.69 5.28 9.75
N SER A 28 -11.52 5.65 9.23
CA SER A 28 -11.34 6.23 7.90
C SER A 28 -10.04 5.75 7.27
N ARG A 29 -10.03 5.67 5.93
CA ARG A 29 -8.88 5.33 5.09
C ARG A 29 -7.93 6.52 4.83
N ALA A 30 -8.22 7.70 5.39
CA ALA A 30 -7.47 8.93 5.09
C ALA A 30 -5.97 8.85 5.42
N LEU A 31 -5.56 7.91 6.28
CA LEU A 31 -4.16 7.70 6.65
C LEU A 31 -3.52 6.51 5.94
N GLN A 32 -4.13 5.99 4.87
CA GLN A 32 -3.50 5.02 3.98
C GLN A 32 -2.82 5.76 2.83
N ASN A 33 -1.50 5.92 2.93
CA ASN A 33 -0.70 6.63 1.94
C ASN A 33 0.25 5.65 1.28
N PHE A 34 0.20 5.60 -0.05
CA PHE A 34 1.02 4.70 -0.84
C PHE A 34 1.86 5.49 -1.82
N PHE A 35 3.09 5.06 -1.99
CA PHE A 35 4.04 5.63 -2.93
C PHE A 35 4.59 4.51 -3.79
N VAL A 36 4.66 4.71 -5.10
CA VAL A 36 5.35 3.79 -6.00
C VAL A 36 6.47 4.55 -6.70
N ASN A 37 7.70 4.07 -6.56
CA ASN A 37 8.91 4.73 -7.10
C ASN A 37 8.96 6.23 -6.76
N GLY A 38 8.60 6.57 -5.52
CA GLY A 38 8.60 7.95 -5.00
C GLY A 38 7.37 8.80 -5.35
N ARG A 39 6.39 8.29 -6.11
CA ARG A 39 5.17 9.02 -6.48
C ARG A 39 4.00 8.61 -5.63
N PHE A 40 3.29 9.58 -5.06
CA PHE A 40 2.05 9.32 -4.34
C PHE A 40 1.00 8.72 -5.27
N VAL A 41 0.38 7.61 -4.86
CA VAL A 41 -0.62 6.90 -5.65
C VAL A 41 -1.88 6.59 -4.85
N ARG A 42 -3.01 6.57 -5.56
CA ARG A 42 -4.28 6.05 -5.03
C ARG A 42 -4.67 4.84 -5.86
N SER A 43 -4.24 3.65 -5.42
CA SER A 43 -4.60 2.38 -6.06
C SER A 43 -5.53 1.59 -5.16
N LYS A 44 -6.70 1.22 -5.68
CA LYS A 44 -7.66 0.36 -4.99
C LYS A 44 -7.06 -1.01 -4.66
N THR A 45 -6.19 -1.52 -5.52
CA THR A 45 -5.53 -2.82 -5.35
C THR A 45 -4.64 -2.82 -4.11
N VAL A 46 -3.77 -1.82 -3.97
CA VAL A 46 -2.85 -1.74 -2.82
C VAL A 46 -3.61 -1.44 -1.52
N MET A 47 -4.65 -0.61 -1.59
CA MET A 47 -5.56 -0.35 -0.46
C MET A 47 -6.24 -1.65 0.00
N ALA A 48 -6.82 -2.42 -0.93
CA ALA A 48 -7.48 -3.69 -0.63
C ALA A 48 -6.49 -4.72 -0.07
N ALA A 49 -5.27 -4.79 -0.60
CA ALA A 49 -4.23 -5.68 -0.08
C ALA A 49 -3.87 -5.36 1.38
N LEU A 50 -3.71 -4.07 1.71
CA LEU A 50 -3.46 -3.64 3.09
C LEU A 50 -4.65 -3.96 4.01
N GLU A 51 -5.88 -3.75 3.54
CA GLU A 51 -7.09 -4.07 4.30
C GLU A 51 -7.23 -5.58 4.54
N GLU A 52 -6.98 -6.42 3.52
CA GLU A 52 -7.05 -7.87 3.63
C GLU A 52 -5.99 -8.41 4.62
N ALA A 53 -4.77 -7.86 4.58
CA ALA A 53 -3.72 -8.21 5.55
C ALA A 53 -4.11 -7.92 7.01
N TYR A 54 -4.98 -6.93 7.23
CA TYR A 54 -5.45 -6.54 8.56
C TYR A 54 -6.79 -7.15 8.95
N LYS A 55 -7.55 -7.73 8.02
CA LYS A 55 -8.94 -8.16 8.19
C LYS A 55 -9.18 -9.10 9.37
N ALA A 56 -8.23 -9.99 9.66
CA ALA A 56 -8.31 -10.91 10.80
C ALA A 56 -7.96 -10.24 12.15
N TYR A 57 -7.39 -9.04 12.13
CA TYR A 57 -6.82 -8.36 13.29
C TYR A 57 -7.56 -7.09 13.71
N ILE A 58 -8.42 -6.55 12.84
CA ILE A 58 -9.15 -5.31 13.11
C ILE A 58 -10.66 -5.50 12.99
N PRO A 59 -11.47 -4.76 13.78
CA PRO A 59 -12.92 -4.81 13.66
C PRO A 59 -13.42 -4.38 12.28
N HIS A 60 -14.58 -4.90 11.89
CA HIS A 60 -15.27 -4.46 10.68
C HIS A 60 -15.52 -2.94 10.69
N GLY A 61 -15.34 -2.29 9.54
CA GLY A 61 -15.49 -0.83 9.41
C GLY A 61 -14.33 -0.02 9.99
N LYS A 62 -13.25 -0.67 10.42
CA LYS A 62 -11.98 -0.02 10.75
C LYS A 62 -10.95 -0.27 9.65
N TYR A 63 -9.96 0.62 9.61
CA TYR A 63 -8.92 0.63 8.59
C TYR A 63 -7.54 0.81 9.23
N PRO A 64 -6.52 0.08 8.75
CA PRO A 64 -5.15 0.36 9.16
C PRO A 64 -4.69 1.72 8.61
N ALA A 65 -3.84 2.41 9.36
CA ALA A 65 -3.09 3.56 8.88
C ALA A 65 -1.71 3.09 8.42
N GLY A 66 -1.15 3.74 7.41
CA GLY A 66 0.21 3.44 6.97
C GLY A 66 0.74 4.40 5.91
N ILE A 67 2.06 4.48 5.88
CA ILE A 67 2.84 5.12 4.82
C ILE A 67 3.68 4.00 4.21
N ILE A 68 3.34 3.59 3.00
CA ILE A 68 3.95 2.42 2.35
C ILE A 68 4.58 2.87 1.04
N ASN A 69 5.87 2.62 0.92
CA ASN A 69 6.67 2.85 -0.28
C ASN A 69 6.88 1.51 -0.98
N ILE A 70 6.58 1.47 -2.27
CA ILE A 70 6.80 0.33 -3.15
C ILE A 70 7.84 0.77 -4.17
N ASN A 71 8.99 0.11 -4.16
CA ASN A 71 10.06 0.33 -5.12
C ASN A 71 10.18 -0.90 -6.01
N LEU A 72 10.16 -0.71 -7.32
CA LEU A 72 10.35 -1.76 -8.29
C LEU A 72 10.92 -1.21 -9.59
N ASN A 73 11.66 -2.07 -10.31
CA ASN A 73 12.26 -1.69 -11.58
C ASN A 73 11.18 -1.21 -12.58
N ALA A 74 11.40 -0.05 -13.21
CA ALA A 74 10.45 0.57 -14.14
C ALA A 74 10.04 -0.35 -15.31
N LYS A 75 10.85 -1.37 -15.64
CA LYS A 75 10.52 -2.38 -16.65
C LYS A 75 9.33 -3.28 -16.25
N ASN A 76 9.00 -3.36 -14.96
CA ASN A 76 7.95 -4.25 -14.42
C ASN A 76 6.60 -3.53 -14.21
N ILE A 77 6.48 -2.24 -14.56
CA ILE A 77 5.21 -1.51 -14.46
C ILE A 77 4.82 -0.91 -15.82
N ASP A 78 3.65 -1.29 -16.32
CA ASP A 78 2.95 -0.51 -17.35
C ASP A 78 2.28 0.70 -16.67
N VAL A 79 3.08 1.73 -16.38
CA VAL A 79 2.57 2.93 -15.70
C VAL A 79 1.94 3.86 -16.74
N ASN A 80 0.63 3.80 -16.91
CA ASN A 80 -0.10 4.84 -17.63
C ASN A 80 -0.29 6.07 -16.71
N VAL A 81 0.78 6.87 -16.55
CA VAL A 81 0.84 7.99 -15.61
C VAL A 81 0.12 9.22 -16.17
N HIS A 82 -1.17 9.35 -15.89
CA HIS A 82 -1.85 10.63 -16.06
C HIS A 82 -1.63 11.50 -14.81
N PRO A 83 -1.20 12.78 -14.93
CA PRO A 83 -0.83 13.64 -13.79
C PRO A 83 -1.96 13.91 -12.78
N ALA A 84 -3.22 13.63 -13.14
CA ALA A 84 -4.38 13.89 -12.29
C ALA A 84 -4.96 12.63 -11.61
N LYS A 85 -4.66 11.42 -12.10
CA LYS A 85 -5.16 10.13 -11.58
C LYS A 85 -4.16 9.03 -11.94
N LEU A 86 -3.21 8.79 -11.04
CA LEU A 86 -2.23 7.71 -11.14
C LEU A 86 -2.89 6.38 -10.76
N GLU A 87 -3.56 5.75 -11.71
CA GLU A 87 -4.00 4.35 -11.62
C GLU A 87 -2.86 3.46 -12.11
N ILE A 88 -2.16 2.81 -11.17
CA ILE A 88 -1.14 1.82 -11.51
C ILE A 88 -1.84 0.48 -11.72
N LYS A 89 -1.70 -0.08 -12.92
CA LYS A 89 -1.97 -1.51 -13.17
C LYS A 89 -0.66 -2.26 -13.00
N PHE A 90 -0.62 -3.18 -12.04
CA PHE A 90 0.53 -4.04 -11.87
C PHE A 90 0.51 -5.10 -12.96
N ALA A 91 1.65 -5.34 -13.62
CA ALA A 91 1.72 -6.29 -14.73
C ALA A 91 1.39 -7.74 -14.32
N ASP A 92 1.48 -8.05 -13.03
CA ASP A 92 1.29 -9.39 -12.46
C ASP A 92 -0.01 -9.54 -11.64
N GLU A 93 -1.06 -8.75 -11.94
CA GLU A 93 -2.34 -8.75 -11.18
C GLU A 93 -3.15 -10.08 -11.26
N ARG A 94 -2.59 -11.16 -11.83
CA ARG A 94 -3.29 -12.43 -12.11
C ARG A 94 -2.44 -13.71 -11.94
N LYS A 95 -1.50 -13.74 -11.00
CA LYS A 95 -0.87 -15.00 -10.57
C LYS A 95 -1.04 -15.24 -9.09
#